data_AF-A0A323V888-F1
#
_entry.id   AF-A0A323V888-F1
#
_cell.length_a   1.000
_cell.length_b   1.000
_cell.length_c   1.000
_cell.angle_alpha   90.00
_cell.angle_beta   90.00
_cell.angle_gamma   90.00
#
_symmetry.space_group_name_H-M   'P 1'
#
loop_
_entity.id
_entity.type
_entity.pdbx_description
1 polymer ?
#
loop_
_entity_poly.entity_id
_entity_poly.type
_entity_poly.pdbx_seq_one_letter_code
_entity_poly.pdbx_strand_id
1 'polypeptide(L)'
;MLLITCPVTRTDELVADRRIRSIANHPTHVALHVECPQCGAVHVYRTGRRWEQARTRVADRAAAQSAVDAAVVTARAARVGIPA
;
A
#
# COMPACT_ATOMS: atom_id res chain seq x y z
N MET A 1 -3.76 3.88 17.76
CA MET A 1 -2.33 4.18 18.01
C MET A 1 -1.56 4.00 16.70
N LEU A 2 -0.51 4.79 16.47
CA LEU A 2 0.28 4.79 15.24
C LEU A 2 1.77 4.58 15.57
N LEU A 3 2.40 3.58 14.94
CA LEU A 3 3.85 3.41 14.99
C LEU A 3 4.50 4.32 13.95
N ILE A 4 5.45 5.14 14.37
CA ILE A 4 6.23 6.03 13.50
C ILE A 4 7.71 5.86 13.76
N THR A 5 8.54 6.12 12.75
CA THR A 5 9.97 6.35 12.94
C THR A 5 10.22 7.85 13.02
N CYS A 6 10.79 8.32 14.13
CA CYS A 6 11.12 9.73 14.30
C CYS A 6 12.23 10.13 13.32
N PRO A 7 12.04 11.12 12.43
CA PRO A 7 13.07 11.54 11.47
C PRO A 7 14.29 12.19 12.15
N VAL A 8 14.14 12.67 13.39
CA VAL A 8 15.23 13.31 14.15
C VAL A 8 16.06 12.26 14.89
N THR A 9 15.42 11.43 15.71
CA THR A 9 16.11 10.46 16.57
C THR A 9 16.30 9.10 15.92
N ARG A 10 15.60 8.82 14.81
CA ARG A 10 15.52 7.52 14.11
C ARG A 10 15.03 6.37 15.00
N THR A 11 14.38 6.69 16.11
CA THR A 11 13.74 5.71 16.99
C THR A 11 12.31 5.46 16.54
N ASP A 12 11.86 4.22 16.71
CA ASP A 12 10.47 3.85 16.49
C ASP A 12 9.67 4.17 17.75
N GLU A 13 8.59 4.92 17.59
CA GLU A 13 7.79 5.45 18.69
C GLU A 13 6.32 5.11 18.48
N LEU A 14 5.66 4.63 19.54
CA LEU A 14 4.23 4.33 19.51
C LEU A 14 3.42 5.55 19.96
N VAL A 15 2.79 6.23 19.01
CA VAL A 15 2.07 7.47 19.26
C VAL A 15 0.58 7.22 19.50
N ALA A 16 0.05 7.83 20.57
CA ALA A 16 -1.37 7.79 20.89
C ALA A 16 -2.18 8.66 19.92
N ASP A 17 -3.41 8.23 19.59
CA ASP A 17 -4.23 8.90 18.57
C ASP A 17 -4.54 10.36 18.91
N ARG A 18 -4.62 10.69 20.21
CA ARG A 18 -4.78 12.08 20.70
C ARG A 18 -3.64 13.04 20.30
N ARG A 19 -2.47 12.52 19.92
CA ARG A 19 -1.29 13.28 19.46
C ARG A 19 -1.19 13.37 17.93
N ILE A 20 -2.20 12.86 17.22
CA ILE A 20 -2.30 12.93 15.77
C ILE A 20 -3.29 14.06 15.44
N ARG A 21 -2.82 15.13 14.79
CA ARG A 21 -3.63 16.30 14.42
C ARG A 21 -3.68 16.47 12.89
N SER A 22 -4.83 16.94 12.40
CA SER A 22 -5.22 17.25 11.02
C SER A 22 -4.83 16.24 9.92
N ILE A 23 -5.84 15.86 9.17
CA ILE A 23 -5.81 14.97 8.01
C ILE A 23 -5.88 15.86 6.77
N ALA A 24 -4.76 16.16 6.12
CA ALA A 24 -4.85 16.69 4.76
C ALA A 24 -5.15 15.50 3.85
N ASN A 25 -6.41 15.38 3.44
CA ASN A 25 -6.86 14.28 2.59
C ASN A 25 -6.55 14.62 1.13
N HIS A 26 -5.38 14.20 0.66
CA HIS A 26 -5.05 14.30 -0.75
C HIS A 26 -5.69 13.14 -1.52
N PRO A 27 -5.96 13.30 -2.83
CA PRO A 27 -6.52 12.24 -3.65
C PRO A 27 -5.70 10.94 -3.64
N THR A 28 -4.40 11.02 -3.40
CA THR A 28 -3.49 9.86 -3.41
C THR A 28 -3.02 9.42 -2.03
N HIS A 29 -3.14 10.25 -0.99
CA HIS A 29 -2.63 9.92 0.34
C HIS A 29 -3.27 10.81 1.40
N VAL A 30 -3.22 10.38 2.65
CA VAL A 30 -3.57 11.26 3.77
C VAL A 30 -2.29 11.71 4.46
N ALA A 31 -2.07 13.02 4.55
CA ALA A 31 -1.01 13.57 5.38
C ALA A 31 -1.52 13.76 6.82
N LEU A 32 -0.76 13.25 7.78
CA LEU A 32 -1.02 13.32 9.22
C LEU A 32 0.07 14.15 9.88
N HIS A 33 -0.29 15.15 10.68
CA HIS A 33 0.65 15.74 11.62
C HIS A 33 0.68 14.89 12.89
N VAL A 34 1.87 14.46 13.29
CA VAL A 34 2.09 13.61 14.47
C VAL A 34 3.06 14.31 15.39
N GLU A 35 2.64 14.57 16.62
CA GLU A 35 3.51 15.10 17.67
C GLU A 35 4.32 13.95 18.28
N CYS A 36 5.62 13.93 18.02
CA CYS A 36 6.50 12.86 18.47
C CYS A 36 6.84 13.04 19.97
N PRO A 37 6.63 12.01 20.81
CA PRO A 37 6.91 12.10 22.24
C PRO A 37 8.41 12.17 22.56
N GLN A 38 9.28 11.69 21.66
CA GLN A 38 10.71 11.61 21.90
C GLN A 38 11.44 12.93 21.62
N CYS A 39 11.19 13.55 20.46
CA CYS A 39 11.83 14.80 20.07
C CYS A 39 10.97 16.04 20.35
N GLY A 40 9.70 15.86 20.75
CA GLY A 40 8.74 16.94 20.98
C GLY A 40 8.31 17.71 19.73
N ALA A 41 8.83 17.34 18.55
CA ALA A 41 8.51 18.01 17.29
C ALA A 41 7.27 17.41 16.62
N VAL A 42 6.66 18.21 15.73
CA VAL A 42 5.56 17.77 14.88
C VAL A 42 6.13 17.32 13.54
N HIS A 43 5.78 16.10 13.13
CA HIS A 43 6.21 15.49 11.88
C HIS A 43 5.03 15.17 10.97
N VAL A 44 5.23 15.30 9.66
CA VAL A 44 4.23 14.95 8.66
C VAL A 44 4.47 13.51 8.18
N TYR A 45 3.50 12.63 8.41
CA TYR A 45 3.50 11.28 7.87
C TYR A 45 2.44 11.15 6.79
N ARG A 46 2.80 10.50 5.67
CA ARG A 46 1.86 10.24 4.58
C ARG A 46 1.40 8.80 4.67
N THR A 47 0.13 8.59 4.97
CA THR A 47 -0.44 7.23 4.95
C THR A 47 -0.74 6.86 3.50
N GLY A 48 0.06 5.94 2.98
CA GLY A 48 -0.05 5.45 1.61
C GLY A 48 -1.24 4.53 1.37
N ARG A 49 -2.31 4.53 2.19
CA ARG A 49 -3.42 3.55 2.04
C ARG A 49 -4.02 3.51 0.63
N ARG A 50 -4.09 4.65 -0.05
CA ARG A 50 -4.54 4.70 -1.46
C ARG A 50 -3.48 4.22 -2.44
N TRP A 51 -2.18 4.42 -2.15
CA TRP A 51 -1.10 3.77 -2.89
C TRP A 51 -1.13 2.26 -2.70
N GLU A 52 -1.32 1.78 -1.48
CA GLU A 52 -1.47 0.36 -1.17
C GLU A 52 -2.64 -0.23 -1.96
N GLN A 53 -3.81 0.39 -1.89
CA GLN A 53 -4.99 -0.03 -2.66
C GLN A 53 -4.75 0.01 -4.17
N ALA A 54 -4.09 1.04 -4.69
CA ALA A 54 -3.76 1.12 -6.11
C ALA A 54 -2.78 0.01 -6.52
N ARG A 55 -1.76 -0.27 -5.70
CA ARG A 55 -0.81 -1.38 -5.91
C ARG A 55 -1.51 -2.73 -5.87
N THR A 56 -2.39 -2.96 -4.89
CA THR A 56 -3.21 -4.18 -4.81
C THR A 56 -4.06 -4.36 -6.06
N ARG A 57 -4.78 -3.32 -6.51
CA ARG A 57 -5.59 -3.41 -7.75
C ARG A 57 -4.76 -3.73 -8.99
N VAL A 58 -3.56 -3.17 -9.10
CA VAL A 58 -2.63 -3.47 -10.20
C VAL A 58 -2.16 -4.92 -10.12
N ALA A 59 -1.81 -5.41 -8.93
CA ALA A 59 -1.42 -6.80 -8.71
C ALA A 59 -2.56 -7.78 -9.04
N ASP A 60 -3.79 -7.49 -8.61
CA ASP A 60 -4.98 -8.30 -8.90
C ASP A 60 -5.23 -8.38 -10.41
N ARG A 61 -5.12 -7.25 -11.11
CA ARG A 61 -5.27 -7.22 -12.58
C ARG A 61 -4.20 -8.02 -13.28
N ALA A 62 -2.94 -7.91 -12.84
CA ALA A 62 -1.84 -8.68 -13.40
C ALA A 62 -2.04 -10.19 -13.16
N ALA A 63 -2.49 -10.59 -11.97
CA ALA A 63 -2.80 -11.99 -11.66
C ALA A 63 -3.94 -12.53 -12.53
N ALA A 64 -5.00 -11.75 -12.73
CA ALA A 64 -6.11 -12.13 -13.61
C ALA A 64 -5.65 -12.28 -15.07
N GLN A 65 -4.80 -11.38 -15.57
CA GLN A 65 -4.23 -11.46 -16.91
C GLN A 65 -3.38 -12.73 -17.08
N SER A 66 -2.49 -13.02 -16.13
CA SER A 66 -1.67 -14.24 -16.15
C SER A 66 -2.52 -15.51 -16.16
N ALA A 67 -3.67 -15.53 -15.44
CA ALA A 67 -4.58 -16.67 -15.44
C ALA A 67 -5.27 -16.86 -16.81
N VAL A 68 -5.68 -15.76 -17.45
CA VAL A 68 -6.25 -15.79 -18.81
C VAL A 68 -5.22 -16.29 -19.81
N ASP A 69 -3.99 -15.78 -19.75
CA ASP A 69 -2.90 -16.18 -20.64
C ASP A 69 -2.57 -17.68 -20.48
N ALA A 70 -2.50 -18.17 -19.23
CA ALA A 70 -2.30 -19.60 -18.95
C ALA A 70 -3.44 -20.47 -19.49
N ALA A 71 -4.69 -20.01 -19.39
CA ALA A 71 -5.85 -20.71 -19.94
C ALA A 71 -5.80 -20.77 -21.48
N VAL A 72 -5.41 -19.67 -22.12
CA VAL A 72 -5.24 -19.61 -23.59
C VAL A 72 -4.15 -20.58 -24.05
N VAL A 73 -3.02 -20.64 -23.34
CA VAL A 73 -1.92 -21.58 -23.65
C VAL A 73 -2.41 -23.03 -23.51
N THR A 74 -3.10 -23.35 -22.42
CA THR A 74 -3.64 -24.70 -22.19
C THR A 74 -4.65 -25.10 -23.27
N ALA A 75 -5.58 -24.21 -23.62
CA ALA A 75 -6.59 -24.47 -24.66
C ALA A 75 -5.95 -24.68 -26.04
N ARG A 76 -4.89 -23.92 -26.36
CA ARG A 76 -4.15 -24.08 -27.60
C ARG A 76 -3.42 -25.42 -27.65
N ALA A 77 -2.80 -25.84 -26.56
CA ALA A 77 -2.15 -27.16 -26.46
C ALA A 77 -3.15 -28.30 -26.66
N ALA A 78 -4.34 -28.21 -26.05
CA ALA A 78 -5.39 -29.22 -26.20
C ALA A 78 -5.87 -29.35 -27.66
N ARG A 79 -6.00 -28.25 -28.41
CA ARG A 79 -6.38 -28.29 -29.84
C ARG A 79 -5.33 -28.95 -30.73
N VAL A 80 -4.05 -28.81 -30.40
CA VAL A 80 -2.96 -29.41 -31.17
C VAL A 80 -2.84 -30.92 -30.89
N GLY A 81 -3.28 -31.39 -29.72
CA GLY A 81 -3.22 -32.79 -29.31
C GLY A 81 -4.43 -33.66 -29.68
N ILE A 82 -5.48 -33.13 -30.31
CA ILE A 82 -6.63 -33.91 -30.80
C ILE A 82 -6.26 -34.48 -32.18
N PRO A 83 -6.04 -35.81 -32.34
CA PRO A 83 -5.88 -36.40 -33.66
C PRO A 83 -7.20 -36.30 -34.45
N ALA A 84 -7.09 -35.99 -35.74
CA ALA A 84 -8.20 -35.85 -36.69
C ALA A 84 -8.96 -37.16 -36.93
#